data_AF-A0A5J6ID88-F1
#
_entry.id   AF-A0A5J6ID88-F1
#
_cell.length_a   1.000
_cell.length_b   1.000
_cell.length_c   1.000
_cell.angle_alpha   90.00
_cell.angle_beta   90.00
_cell.angle_gamma   90.00
#
_symmetry.space_group_name_H-M   'P 1'
#
loop_
_entity.id
_entity.type
_entity.pdbx_description
1 polymer ?
#
loop_
_entity_poly.entity_id
_entity_poly.type
_entity_poly.pdbx_seq_one_letter_code
_entity_poly.pdbx_strand_id
1 'polypeptide(L)'
;MPGFELLYQAAALCLTYPGDEFRARLPLLREAAPQLREFADHAAVTEPRELAAHYLQVFESADGHSLYLSRWREFSPARFQELYSSHGLELTGEELPDFLPAVLEFTARTGNTVLLTEHRAGLERLRSGLADSGTPYASVVDAVYATLPPAQNRATPAGN
;
A
#
# COMPACT_ATOMS: atom_id res chain seq x y z
N MET A 1 -2.03 16.77 -13.21
CA MET A 1 -2.37 16.92 -11.78
C MET A 1 -1.14 16.47 -11.02
N PRO A 2 -0.58 17.25 -10.09
CA PRO A 2 0.52 16.75 -9.28
C PRO A 2 -0.02 15.52 -8.54
N GLY A 3 0.43 14.34 -8.97
CA GLY A 3 -0.14 13.08 -8.57
C GLY A 3 0.24 12.79 -7.13
N PHE A 4 -0.53 11.92 -6.48
CA PHE A 4 -0.15 11.36 -5.18
C PHE A 4 1.07 10.41 -5.28
N GLU A 5 1.90 10.55 -6.32
CA GLU A 5 3.05 9.70 -6.66
C GLU A 5 4.04 9.61 -5.49
N LEU A 6 4.39 10.76 -4.90
CA LEU A 6 5.27 10.82 -3.75
C LEU A 6 4.67 10.15 -2.52
N LEU A 7 3.36 10.30 -2.31
CA LEU A 7 2.65 9.62 -1.23
C LEU A 7 2.63 8.10 -1.45
N TYR A 8 2.39 7.62 -2.67
CA TYR A 8 2.42 6.20 -2.98
C TYR A 8 3.82 5.61 -2.80
N GLN A 9 4.86 6.31 -3.24
CA GLN A 9 6.24 5.86 -3.05
C GLN A 9 6.62 5.83 -1.56
N ALA A 10 6.23 6.86 -0.81
CA ALA A 10 6.46 6.92 0.63
C ALA A 10 5.68 5.82 1.38
N ALA A 11 4.41 5.58 1.01
CA ALA A 11 3.59 4.52 1.58
C ALA A 11 4.15 3.13 1.25
N ALA A 12 4.66 2.91 0.03
CA ALA A 12 5.34 1.68 -0.34
C ALA A 12 6.51 1.40 0.62
N LEU A 13 7.38 2.39 0.83
CA LEU A 13 8.51 2.26 1.77
C LEU A 13 8.05 1.95 3.20
N CYS A 14 7.00 2.62 3.69
CA CYS A 14 6.44 2.38 5.02
C CYS A 14 5.82 0.98 5.20
N LEU A 15 5.40 0.33 4.11
CA LEU A 15 4.79 -1.00 4.09
C LEU A 15 5.77 -2.09 3.64
N THR A 16 7.05 -1.77 3.49
CA THR A 16 8.12 -2.75 3.28
C THR A 16 8.86 -3.02 4.59
N TYR A 17 9.65 -4.11 4.61
CA TYR A 17 10.44 -4.46 5.78
C TYR A 17 11.34 -3.28 6.21
N PRO A 18 11.26 -2.82 7.48
CA PRO A 18 11.95 -1.61 7.94
C PRO A 18 13.43 -1.89 8.21
N GLY A 19 14.24 -1.91 7.16
CA GLY A 19 15.71 -2.03 7.22
C GLY A 19 16.44 -0.70 7.41
N ASP A 20 17.78 -0.74 7.39
CA ASP A 20 18.65 0.45 7.53
C ASP A 20 18.37 1.53 6.47
N GLU A 21 18.07 1.12 5.24
CA GLU A 21 17.67 2.01 4.13
C GLU A 21 16.38 2.80 4.45
N PHE A 22 15.38 2.13 5.02
CA PHE A 22 14.14 2.78 5.45
C PHE A 22 14.43 3.80 6.56
N ARG A 23 15.27 3.42 7.53
CA ARG A 23 15.64 4.30 8.65
C ARG A 23 16.35 5.57 8.17
N ALA A 24 17.27 5.44 7.22
CA ALA A 24 17.98 6.58 6.63
C ALA A 24 17.04 7.56 5.90
N ARG A 25 15.92 7.05 5.37
CA ARG A 25 14.91 7.84 4.64
C ARG A 25 13.84 8.47 5.53
N LEU A 26 13.75 8.11 6.81
CA LEU A 26 12.72 8.65 7.72
C LEU A 26 12.66 10.20 7.78
N PRO A 27 13.77 10.94 7.89
CA PRO A 27 13.72 12.40 7.90
C PRO A 27 13.09 12.96 6.61
N LEU A 28 13.47 12.39 5.46
CA LEU A 28 12.93 12.78 4.17
C LEU A 28 11.44 12.44 4.05
N LEU A 29 11.01 11.26 4.51
CA LEU A 29 9.59 10.85 4.51
C LEU A 29 8.72 11.82 5.32
N ARG A 30 9.21 12.33 6.46
CA ARG A 30 8.48 13.28 7.32
C ARG A 30 8.25 14.64 6.68
N GLU A 31 9.15 15.05 5.78
CA GLU A 31 9.06 16.32 5.03
C GLU A 31 8.25 16.15 3.73
N ALA A 32 8.52 15.07 3.00
CA ALA A 32 7.96 14.79 1.68
C ALA A 32 6.50 14.31 1.71
N ALA A 33 6.12 13.55 2.73
CA ALA A 33 4.79 12.95 2.88
C ALA A 33 4.20 13.28 4.26
N PRO A 34 3.72 14.52 4.49
CA PRO A 34 3.19 14.93 5.79
C PRO A 34 2.00 14.07 6.26
N GLN A 35 1.26 13.44 5.33
CA GLN A 35 0.19 12.49 5.63
C GLN A 35 0.69 11.22 6.33
N LEU A 36 1.96 10.87 6.18
CA LEU A 36 2.59 9.69 6.79
C LEU A 36 3.43 10.06 8.01
N ARG A 37 3.37 11.31 8.46
CA ARG A 37 4.20 11.82 9.56
C ARG A 37 3.99 11.05 10.86
N GLU A 38 2.75 10.66 11.17
CA GLU A 38 2.44 9.91 12.39
C GLU A 38 3.21 8.59 12.45
N PHE A 39 3.15 7.80 11.37
CA PHE A 39 3.93 6.57 11.24
C PHE A 39 5.43 6.84 11.24
N ALA A 40 5.91 7.86 10.52
CA ALA A 40 7.33 8.17 10.44
C ALA A 40 7.91 8.67 11.78
N ASP A 41 7.14 9.42 12.57
CA ASP A 41 7.48 9.85 13.93
C ASP A 41 7.55 8.64 14.86
N HIS A 42 6.56 7.75 14.81
CA HIS A 42 6.57 6.49 15.55
C HIS A 42 7.80 5.63 15.19
N ALA A 43 8.04 5.41 13.89
CA ALA A 43 9.19 4.65 13.42
C ALA A 43 10.54 5.28 13.77
N ALA A 44 10.61 6.61 13.94
CA ALA A 44 11.83 7.31 14.33
C ALA A 44 12.17 7.15 15.82
N VAL A 45 11.18 6.97 16.69
CA VAL A 45 11.39 6.78 18.13
C VAL A 45 11.44 5.31 18.56
N THR A 46 10.91 4.41 17.74
CA THR A 46 10.96 2.95 17.98
C THR A 46 12.33 2.38 17.61
N GLU A 47 12.85 1.42 18.40
CA GLU A 47 14.11 0.74 18.09
C GLU A 47 13.98 -0.08 16.79
N PRO A 48 15.02 -0.13 15.93
CA PRO A 48 14.93 -0.80 14.62
C PRO A 48 14.52 -2.27 14.70
N ARG A 49 15.04 -2.99 15.70
CA ARG A 49 14.70 -4.41 15.92
C ARG A 49 13.25 -4.58 16.37
N GLU A 50 12.75 -3.68 17.21
CA GLU A 50 11.36 -3.72 17.67
C GLU A 50 10.40 -3.40 16.51
N LEU A 51 10.74 -2.42 15.67
CA LEU A 51 9.94 -2.08 14.49
C LEU A 51 9.90 -3.24 13.48
N ALA A 52 11.03 -3.90 13.25
CA ALA A 52 11.11 -5.09 12.39
C ALA A 52 10.33 -6.27 12.95
N ALA A 53 10.43 -6.53 14.26
CA ALA A 53 9.64 -7.57 14.92
C ALA A 53 8.13 -7.27 14.83
N HIS A 54 7.74 -6.02 15.06
CA HIS A 54 6.36 -5.58 14.94
C HIS A 54 5.84 -5.69 13.49
N TYR A 55 6.66 -5.37 12.49
CA TYR A 55 6.33 -5.59 11.08
C TYR A 55 5.98 -7.07 10.80
N LEU A 56 6.84 -8.00 11.23
CA LEU A 56 6.59 -9.43 11.06
C LEU A 56 5.35 -9.88 11.84
N GLN A 57 5.18 -9.40 13.08
CA GLN A 57 4.00 -9.72 13.87
C GLN A 57 2.70 -9.25 13.19
N VAL A 58 2.68 -8.09 12.55
CA VAL A 58 1.48 -7.57 11.89
C VAL A 58 1.24 -8.30 10.57
N PHE A 59 2.21 -8.31 9.66
CA PHE A 59 2.01 -8.72 8.27
C PHE A 59 2.23 -10.22 8.00
N GLU A 60 3.05 -10.89 8.81
CA GLU A 60 3.32 -12.33 8.69
C GLU A 60 2.50 -13.16 9.70
N SER A 61 1.63 -12.54 10.50
CA SER A 61 0.72 -13.32 11.35
C SER A 61 -0.34 -14.04 10.53
N ALA A 62 -0.76 -15.19 11.06
CA ALA A 62 -1.86 -15.97 10.50
C ALA A 62 -3.23 -15.26 10.61
N ASP A 63 -3.31 -14.17 11.39
CA ASP A 63 -4.55 -13.45 11.74
C ASP A 63 -5.01 -12.44 10.67
N GLY A 64 -4.28 -12.28 9.56
CA GLY A 64 -4.90 -11.87 8.31
C GLY A 64 -4.67 -10.45 7.81
N HIS A 65 -3.67 -9.69 8.29
CA HIS A 65 -3.27 -8.41 7.68
C HIS A 65 -2.33 -8.58 6.48
N SER A 66 -2.64 -9.50 5.57
CA SER A 66 -1.74 -9.78 4.46
C SER A 66 -1.64 -8.60 3.50
N LEU A 67 -0.41 -8.19 3.17
CA LEU A 67 -0.12 -7.16 2.16
C LEU A 67 -0.35 -7.64 0.72
N TYR A 68 -0.69 -8.91 0.53
CA TYR A 68 -0.98 -9.50 -0.79
C TYR A 68 -2.44 -9.27 -1.15
N LEU A 69 -2.68 -8.42 -2.16
CA LEU A 69 -4.02 -8.06 -2.62
C LEU A 69 -4.81 -9.27 -3.13
N SER A 70 -4.13 -10.28 -3.69
CA SER A 70 -4.76 -11.52 -4.16
C SER A 70 -5.47 -12.32 -3.05
N ARG A 71 -5.01 -12.19 -1.79
CA ARG A 71 -5.64 -12.89 -0.64
C ARG A 71 -7.01 -12.35 -0.28
N TRP A 72 -7.33 -11.12 -0.70
CA TRP A 72 -8.60 -10.47 -0.39
C TRP A 72 -9.74 -10.83 -1.37
N ARG A 73 -9.52 -11.86 -2.21
CA ARG A 73 -10.50 -12.58 -3.07
C ARG A 73 -11.15 -11.77 -4.20
N GLU A 74 -10.61 -10.60 -4.55
CA GLU A 74 -11.27 -9.76 -5.57
C GLU A 74 -10.76 -9.98 -7.01
N PHE A 75 -9.52 -10.44 -7.25
CA PHE A 75 -9.00 -10.62 -8.62
C PHE A 75 -7.97 -11.74 -8.77
N SER A 76 -7.81 -12.22 -10.01
CA SER A 76 -6.79 -13.21 -10.39
C SER A 76 -5.41 -12.57 -10.55
N PRO A 77 -4.31 -13.23 -10.13
CA PRO A 77 -2.94 -12.72 -10.26
C PRO A 77 -2.52 -12.42 -11.71
N ALA A 78 -3.19 -13.02 -12.70
CA ALA A 78 -2.99 -12.74 -14.12
C ALA A 78 -3.27 -11.27 -14.50
N ARG A 79 -4.21 -10.60 -13.82
CA ARG A 79 -4.57 -9.21 -14.10
C ARG A 79 -3.41 -8.25 -13.79
N PHE A 80 -2.63 -8.55 -12.76
CA PHE A 80 -1.44 -7.78 -12.43
C PHE A 80 -0.38 -7.94 -13.52
N GLN A 81 -0.05 -9.17 -13.93
CA GLN A 81 0.95 -9.39 -15.00
C GLN A 81 0.60 -8.67 -16.30
N GLU A 82 -0.68 -8.68 -16.70
CA GLU A 82 -1.16 -7.94 -17.88
C GLU A 82 -0.91 -6.43 -17.75
N LEU A 83 -1.25 -5.83 -16.60
CA LEU A 83 -1.06 -4.41 -16.36
C LEU A 83 0.41 -4.00 -16.31
N TYR A 84 1.27 -4.71 -15.58
CA TYR A 84 2.71 -4.43 -15.55
C TYR A 84 3.33 -4.55 -16.95
N SER A 85 2.99 -5.60 -17.70
CA SER A 85 3.49 -5.81 -19.07
C SER A 85 3.02 -4.72 -20.03
N SER A 86 1.78 -4.25 -19.92
CA SER A 86 1.24 -3.15 -20.74
C SER A 86 1.96 -1.81 -20.53
N HIS A 87 2.61 -1.65 -19.38
CA HIS A 87 3.45 -0.48 -19.06
C HIS A 87 4.95 -0.74 -19.26
N GLY A 88 5.33 -1.89 -19.84
CA GLY A 88 6.72 -2.25 -20.13
C GLY A 88 7.55 -2.56 -18.88
N LEU A 89 6.91 -2.92 -17.77
CA LEU A 89 7.58 -3.29 -16.53
C LEU A 89 7.70 -4.82 -16.46
N GLU A 90 8.93 -5.31 -16.36
CA GLU A 90 9.21 -6.73 -16.15
C GLU A 90 9.21 -7.06 -14.65
N LEU A 91 8.33 -7.98 -14.27
CA LEU A 91 8.32 -8.55 -12.92
C LEU A 91 9.45 -9.58 -12.84
N THR A 92 10.49 -9.30 -12.06
CA THR A 92 11.66 -10.19 -11.92
C THR A 92 11.35 -11.49 -11.15
N GLY A 93 10.11 -11.68 -10.70
CA GLY A 93 9.65 -12.88 -10.00
C GLY A 93 10.08 -12.96 -8.53
N GLU A 94 10.99 -12.09 -8.07
CA GLU A 94 11.40 -11.97 -6.67
C GLU A 94 10.33 -11.28 -5.82
N GLU A 95 9.58 -10.34 -6.41
CA GLU A 95 8.42 -9.70 -5.78
C GLU A 95 7.13 -10.09 -6.49
N LEU A 96 6.13 -10.52 -5.71
CA LEU A 96 4.82 -10.85 -6.25
C LEU A 96 4.11 -9.58 -6.70
N PRO A 97 3.45 -9.59 -7.87
CA PRO A 97 2.90 -8.37 -8.46
C PRO A 97 1.66 -7.85 -7.73
N ASP A 98 1.05 -8.68 -6.88
CA ASP A 98 -0.07 -8.35 -6.01
C ASP A 98 0.37 -7.88 -4.61
N PHE A 99 1.68 -7.78 -4.35
CA PHE A 99 2.20 -7.19 -3.13
C PHE A 99 1.91 -5.69 -3.10
N LEU A 100 1.19 -5.22 -2.08
CA LEU A 100 0.71 -3.83 -2.00
C LEU A 100 1.83 -2.78 -2.18
N PRO A 101 3.02 -2.91 -1.56
CA PRO A 101 4.13 -2.00 -1.83
C PRO A 101 4.55 -1.94 -3.30
N ALA A 102 4.60 -3.08 -4.00
CA ALA A 102 4.91 -3.12 -5.43
C ALA A 102 3.84 -2.40 -6.26
N VAL A 103 2.55 -2.60 -5.93
CA VAL A 103 1.43 -1.90 -6.59
C VAL A 103 1.48 -0.40 -6.34
N LEU A 104 1.85 0.03 -5.13
CA LEU A 104 2.05 1.45 -4.80
C LEU A 104 3.23 2.04 -5.59
N GLU A 105 4.32 1.31 -5.72
CA GLU A 105 5.45 1.74 -6.53
C GLU A 105 5.09 1.85 -8.02
N PHE A 106 4.37 0.86 -8.56
CA PHE A 106 3.80 0.91 -9.90
C PHE A 106 2.92 2.14 -10.09
N THR A 107 2.04 2.42 -9.13
CA THR A 107 1.14 3.57 -9.17
C THR A 107 1.92 4.88 -9.10
N ALA A 108 2.97 4.95 -8.28
CA ALA A 108 3.86 6.11 -8.20
C ALA A 108 4.62 6.35 -9.51
N ARG A 109 5.06 5.30 -10.19
CA ARG A 109 5.83 5.38 -11.45
C ARG A 109 4.97 5.68 -12.67
N THR A 110 3.75 5.16 -12.71
CA THR A 110 2.86 5.23 -13.90
C THR A 110 1.72 6.23 -13.74
N GLY A 111 1.44 6.68 -12.52
CA GLY A 111 0.24 7.45 -12.18
C GLY A 111 -1.07 6.63 -12.26
N ASN A 112 -1.00 5.32 -12.52
CA ASN A 112 -2.16 4.49 -12.78
C ASN A 112 -2.71 3.86 -11.49
N THR A 113 -3.84 4.36 -11.00
CA THR A 113 -4.50 3.90 -9.76
C THR A 113 -5.50 2.76 -9.98
N VAL A 114 -5.56 2.16 -11.18
CA VAL A 114 -6.57 1.14 -11.51
C VAL A 114 -6.52 -0.05 -10.57
N LEU A 115 -5.32 -0.56 -10.25
CA LEU A 115 -5.13 -1.70 -9.35
C LEU A 115 -5.61 -1.39 -7.93
N LEU A 116 -5.30 -0.20 -7.41
CA LEU A 116 -5.75 0.23 -6.08
C LEU A 116 -7.28 0.43 -6.04
N THR A 117 -7.85 0.92 -7.14
CA THR A 117 -9.30 1.15 -7.26
C THR A 117 -10.07 -0.16 -7.40
N GLU A 118 -9.55 -1.10 -8.20
CA GLU A 118 -10.09 -2.46 -8.34
C GLU A 118 -10.05 -3.20 -7.00
N HIS A 119 -8.99 -3.03 -6.19
CA HIS A 119 -8.83 -3.69 -4.89
C HIS A 119 -9.27 -2.83 -3.70
N ARG A 120 -10.15 -1.84 -3.93
CA ARG A 120 -10.56 -0.88 -2.89
C ARG A 120 -11.19 -1.56 -1.67
N ALA A 121 -12.03 -2.59 -1.86
CA ALA A 121 -12.63 -3.29 -0.72
C ALA A 121 -11.58 -4.11 0.06
N GLY A 122 -10.60 -4.69 -0.62
CA GLY A 122 -9.45 -5.34 0.03
C GLY A 122 -8.63 -4.36 0.88
N LEU A 123 -8.36 -3.16 0.34
CA LEU A 123 -7.68 -2.09 1.07
C LEU A 123 -8.47 -1.59 2.27
N GLU A 124 -9.79 -1.45 2.13
CA GLU A 124 -10.67 -1.07 3.24
C GLU A 124 -10.66 -2.11 4.37
N ARG A 125 -10.67 -3.41 4.03
CA ARG A 125 -10.57 -4.48 5.02
C ARG A 125 -9.22 -4.51 5.71
N LEU A 126 -8.13 -4.36 4.95
CA LEU A 126 -6.78 -4.26 5.51
C LEU A 126 -6.68 -3.06 6.46
N ARG A 127 -7.14 -1.89 6.03
CA ARG A 127 -7.19 -0.66 6.82
C ARG A 127 -7.95 -0.87 8.13
N SER A 128 -9.17 -1.40 8.06
CA SER A 128 -9.99 -1.63 9.25
C SER A 128 -9.32 -2.63 10.19
N GLY A 129 -8.83 -3.76 9.67
CA GLY A 129 -8.12 -4.74 10.49
C GLY A 129 -6.89 -4.16 11.20
N LEU A 130 -6.10 -3.34 10.50
CA LEU A 130 -4.92 -2.67 11.07
C LEU A 130 -5.32 -1.66 12.16
N ALA A 131 -6.44 -0.96 11.98
CA ALA A 131 -6.98 0.00 12.94
C ALA A 131 -7.56 -0.70 14.18
N ASP A 132 -8.33 -1.78 14.00
CA ASP A 132 -8.86 -2.62 15.09
C ASP A 132 -7.73 -3.23 15.94
N SER A 133 -6.61 -3.56 15.30
CA SER A 133 -5.40 -4.06 15.98
C SER A 133 -4.55 -2.94 16.60
N GLY A 134 -4.95 -1.67 16.45
CA GLY A 134 -4.24 -0.50 16.99
C GLY A 134 -2.84 -0.29 16.40
N THR A 135 -2.60 -0.75 15.17
CA THR A 135 -1.28 -0.69 14.55
C THR A 135 -1.01 0.67 13.91
N PRO A 136 0.22 1.21 13.99
CA PRO A 136 0.59 2.48 13.36
C PRO A 136 0.52 2.41 11.82
N TYR A 137 0.60 1.21 11.22
CA TYR A 137 0.46 0.99 9.79
C TYR A 137 -0.93 1.36 9.24
N ALA A 138 -1.95 1.41 10.10
CA ALA A 138 -3.30 1.83 9.71
C ALA A 138 -3.30 3.25 9.12
N SER A 139 -2.51 4.17 9.69
CA SER A 139 -2.39 5.55 9.20
C SER A 139 -1.83 5.63 7.77
N VAL A 140 -0.91 4.71 7.42
CA VAL A 140 -0.30 4.65 6.08
C VAL A 140 -1.33 4.18 5.05
N VAL A 141 -2.07 3.11 5.36
CA VAL A 141 -3.09 2.57 4.46
C VAL A 141 -4.28 3.55 4.34
N ASP A 142 -4.64 4.24 5.43
CA ASP A 142 -5.65 5.30 5.40
C ASP A 142 -5.27 6.44 4.45
N ALA A 143 -4.03 6.93 4.54
CA ALA A 143 -3.55 7.99 3.66
C ALA A 143 -3.63 7.59 2.18
N VAL A 144 -3.27 6.35 1.84
CA VAL A 144 -3.44 5.81 0.47
C VAL A 144 -4.91 5.73 0.10
N TYR A 145 -5.75 5.14 0.96
CA TYR A 145 -7.18 4.96 0.69
C TYR A 145 -7.91 6.27 0.45
N ALA A 146 -7.54 7.34 1.17
CA ALA A 146 -8.09 8.68 1.02
C ALA A 146 -7.79 9.33 -0.35
N THR A 147 -6.77 8.85 -1.07
CA THR A 147 -6.47 9.34 -2.43
C THR A 147 -7.33 8.71 -3.52
N LEU A 148 -7.98 7.58 -3.22
CA LEU A 148 -8.72 6.83 -4.22
C LEU A 148 -10.02 7.57 -4.55
N PRO A 149 -10.41 7.64 -5.83
CA PRO A 149 -11.69 8.22 -6.20
C PRO A 149 -12.82 7.50 -5.45
N PRO A 150 -13.93 8.19 -5.13
CA PRO A 150 -15.09 7.55 -4.56
C PRO A 150 -15.49 6.38 -5.47
N ALA A 151 -15.86 5.24 -4.87
CA ALA A 151 -16.28 4.07 -5.63
C ALA A 151 -17.28 4.53 -6.68
N GLN A 152 -16.90 4.37 -7.94
CA GLN A 152 -17.72 4.84 -9.05
C GLN A 152 -18.92 3.91 -9.00
N ASN A 153 -20.02 4.39 -8.43
CA ASN A 153 -21.29 3.68 -8.49
C ASN A 153 -21.52 3.53 -10.00
N ARG A 154 -21.30 2.32 -10.51
CA ARG A 154 -21.74 1.97 -11.85
C ARG A 154 -23.25 2.01 -11.75
N ALA A 155 -23.81 3.20 -11.90
CA ALA A 155 -25.22 3.41 -12.10
C ALA A 155 -25.55 2.53 -13.29
N THR A 156 -26.22 1.42 -13.02
CA THR A 156 -26.90 0.62 -14.02
C THR A 156 -27.65 1.62 -14.90
N PRO A 157 -27.39 1.69 -16.22
CA PRO A 157 -28.31 2.41 -17.09
C PRO A 157 -29.63 1.64 -17.03
N ALA A 158 -30.53 2.10 -16.17
CA ALA A 158 -31.94 1.82 -16.29
C ALA A 158 -32.47 2.72 -17.41
N GLY A 159 -33.01 2.09 -18.45
CA GLY A 159 -33.66 2.74 -19.59
C GLY A 159 -33.05 2.25 -20.91
N ASN A 160 -33.80 1.65 -21.83
CA ASN A 160 -35.25 1.66 -22.06
C ASN A 160 -35.63 0.45 -22.92
#